data_AF-A0A0D5Y6L2-F1
#
_entry.id   AF-A0A0D5Y6L2-F1
#
_cell.length_a   1.000
_cell.length_b   1.000
_cell.length_c   1.000
_cell.angle_alpha   90.00
_cell.angle_beta   90.00
_cell.angle_gamma   90.00
#
_symmetry.space_group_name_H-M   'P 1'
#
loop_
_entity.id
_entity.type
_entity.pdbx_description
1 polymer ?
#
loop_
_entity_poly.entity_id
_entity_poly.type
_entity_poly.pdbx_seq_one_letter_code
_entity_poly.pdbx_strand_id
1 'polypeptide(L)'
;MDGSLSNASALGNVRAGDSAVIGGLVGQGRNSILRNAVAAGTVTAGANAQAGGLVGNLAGGSLANAQAKGDVEAGSDSRAGGLVGWNSGQISNASASGKVTAGQGSVLGGLVGGNIGSVRFSSASGQIVPVDPSDIHGGLIGANLGQQSFNSVEGEAAKVPMIGRSYTF
;
A
#
# COMPACT_ATOMS: atom_id res chain seq x y z
N MET A 1 -13.54 9.77 0.46
CA MET A 1 -14.40 9.91 1.65
C MET A 1 -13.75 10.85 2.63
N ASP A 2 -14.57 11.59 3.38
CA ASP A 2 -14.20 12.29 4.61
C ASP A 2 -15.05 11.65 5.72
N GLY A 3 -14.43 11.29 6.85
CA GLY A 3 -15.15 10.70 7.99
C GLY A 3 -14.50 9.46 8.59
N SER A 4 -15.28 8.70 9.37
CA SER A 4 -14.83 7.51 10.10
C SER A 4 -15.38 6.24 9.47
N LEU A 5 -14.53 5.25 9.19
CA LEU A 5 -14.91 3.88 8.85
C LEU A 5 -14.33 2.93 9.89
N SER A 6 -15.17 2.06 10.44
CA SER A 6 -14.74 1.09 11.44
C SER A 6 -15.40 -0.26 11.29
N ASN A 7 -14.67 -1.34 11.60
CA ASN A 7 -15.18 -2.71 11.58
C ASN A 7 -15.72 -3.10 10.21
N ALA A 8 -14.93 -2.84 9.17
CA ALA A 8 -15.32 -3.03 7.77
C ALA A 8 -14.50 -4.14 7.12
N SER A 9 -15.14 -4.91 6.23
CA SER A 9 -14.50 -5.98 5.48
C SER A 9 -14.90 -5.92 4.01
N ALA A 10 -13.94 -6.09 3.11
CA ALA A 10 -14.16 -6.24 1.67
C ALA A 10 -13.44 -7.48 1.14
N LEU A 11 -14.18 -8.37 0.48
CA LEU A 11 -13.66 -9.65 -0.02
C LEU A 11 -13.71 -9.76 -1.54
N GLY A 12 -14.46 -8.88 -2.20
CA GLY A 12 -14.62 -8.89 -3.65
C GLY A 12 -13.42 -8.27 -4.36
N ASN A 13 -13.12 -8.79 -5.54
CA ASN A 13 -12.09 -8.21 -6.40
C ASN A 13 -12.53 -6.83 -6.91
N VAL A 14 -11.60 -5.89 -7.00
CA VAL A 14 -11.85 -4.53 -7.47
C VAL A 14 -10.95 -4.26 -8.68
N ARG A 15 -11.53 -3.74 -9.76
CA ARG A 15 -10.79 -3.40 -10.98
C ARG A 15 -11.07 -1.96 -11.39
N ALA A 16 -10.02 -1.24 -11.76
CA ALA A 16 -10.12 0.09 -12.37
C ALA A 16 -9.13 0.24 -13.53
N GLY A 17 -9.38 1.20 -14.41
CA GLY A 17 -8.53 1.53 -15.55
C GLY A 17 -7.33 2.40 -15.17
N ASP A 18 -6.80 3.12 -16.16
CA ASP A 18 -5.65 4.01 -16.00
C ASP A 18 -5.98 5.22 -15.11
N SER A 19 -4.94 5.79 -14.49
CA SER A 19 -4.99 6.95 -13.58
C SER A 19 -5.91 6.74 -12.37
N ALA A 20 -6.23 5.50 -12.04
CA ALA A 20 -7.15 5.18 -10.96
C ALA A 20 -6.51 5.34 -9.58
N VAL A 21 -7.31 5.76 -8.61
CA VAL A 21 -7.00 5.66 -7.18
C VAL A 21 -7.91 4.59 -6.61
N ILE A 22 -7.35 3.41 -6.38
CA ILE A 22 -8.12 2.19 -6.10
C ILE A 22 -7.62 1.51 -4.82
N GLY A 23 -8.57 1.17 -3.96
CA GLY A 23 -8.35 0.33 -2.79
C GLY A 23 -9.39 -0.76 -2.70
N GLY A 24 -9.04 -1.91 -2.13
CA GLY A 24 -9.98 -3.00 -1.93
C GLY A 24 -11.17 -2.63 -1.05
N LEU A 25 -11.00 -1.65 -0.15
CA LEU A 25 -12.07 -1.10 0.69
C LEU A 25 -12.32 0.39 0.42
N VAL A 26 -11.26 1.20 0.27
CA VAL A 26 -11.38 2.64 0.07
C VAL A 26 -10.47 3.10 -1.07
N GLY A 27 -11.03 3.73 -2.11
CA GLY A 27 -10.22 4.40 -3.13
C GLY A 27 -9.40 5.55 -2.51
N GLN A 28 -10.07 6.62 -2.09
CA GLN A 28 -9.43 7.80 -1.49
C GLN A 28 -10.03 8.11 -0.11
N GLY A 29 -9.19 8.09 0.94
CA GLY A 29 -9.52 8.57 2.28
C GLY A 29 -8.87 9.93 2.52
N ARG A 30 -9.66 11.01 2.53
CA ARG A 30 -9.19 12.36 2.86
C ARG A 30 -9.51 12.63 4.32
N ASN A 31 -8.50 13.01 5.10
CA ASN A 31 -8.62 13.28 6.55
C ASN A 31 -9.51 12.28 7.31
N SER A 32 -9.47 11.02 6.89
CA SER A 32 -10.41 9.99 7.34
C SER A 32 -9.79 9.14 8.44
N ILE A 33 -10.63 8.62 9.34
CA ILE A 33 -10.21 7.69 10.39
C ILE A 33 -10.72 6.30 10.02
N LEU A 34 -9.81 5.42 9.60
CA LEU A 34 -10.09 4.04 9.26
C LEU A 34 -9.53 3.16 10.37
N ARG A 35 -10.36 2.32 10.98
CA ARG A 35 -9.92 1.39 12.03
C ARG A 35 -10.54 0.01 11.91
N ASN A 36 -9.81 -1.04 12.27
CA ASN A 36 -10.34 -2.41 12.29
C ASN A 36 -10.91 -2.81 10.92
N ALA A 37 -10.09 -2.68 9.87
CA ALA A 37 -10.52 -2.85 8.50
C ALA A 37 -9.76 -4.01 7.84
N VAL A 38 -10.46 -4.83 7.06
CA VAL A 38 -9.87 -5.96 6.35
C VAL A 38 -10.24 -5.90 4.87
N ALA A 39 -9.26 -6.08 3.98
CA ALA A 39 -9.51 -6.33 2.56
C ALA A 39 -8.80 -7.62 2.13
N ALA A 40 -9.50 -8.48 1.39
CA ALA A 40 -8.96 -9.75 0.90
C ALA A 40 -9.14 -9.98 -0.60
N GLY A 41 -9.97 -9.17 -1.27
CA GLY A 41 -10.11 -9.25 -2.72
C GLY A 41 -8.90 -8.69 -3.45
N THR A 42 -8.61 -9.24 -4.64
CA THR A 42 -7.54 -8.75 -5.52
C THR A 42 -7.88 -7.35 -6.03
N VAL A 43 -6.88 -6.47 -6.06
CA VAL A 43 -6.98 -5.11 -6.60
C VAL A 43 -6.20 -5.03 -7.91
N THR A 44 -6.88 -4.76 -9.01
CA THR A 44 -6.26 -4.59 -10.33
C THR A 44 -6.46 -3.17 -10.87
N ALA A 45 -5.38 -2.48 -11.21
CA ALA A 45 -5.39 -1.12 -11.73
C ALA A 45 -4.66 -1.01 -13.08
N GLY A 46 -5.03 -0.01 -13.89
CA GLY A 46 -4.29 0.34 -15.10
C GLY A 46 -2.99 1.11 -14.81
N ALA A 47 -2.45 1.77 -15.83
CA ALA A 47 -1.24 2.59 -15.72
C ALA A 47 -1.49 3.86 -14.89
N ASN A 48 -0.43 4.50 -14.39
CA ASN A 48 -0.47 5.76 -13.61
C ASN A 48 -1.35 5.68 -12.36
N ALA A 49 -1.53 4.48 -11.78
CA ALA A 49 -2.46 4.26 -10.68
C ALA A 49 -1.83 4.47 -9.30
N GLN A 50 -2.69 4.73 -8.32
CA GLN A 50 -2.40 4.57 -6.89
C GLN A 50 -3.22 3.39 -6.39
N ALA A 51 -2.58 2.23 -6.28
CA ALA A 51 -3.23 0.97 -5.97
C ALA A 51 -2.81 0.48 -4.59
N GLY A 52 -3.79 0.28 -3.70
CA GLY A 52 -3.58 -0.31 -2.39
C GLY A 52 -4.48 -1.51 -2.16
N GLY A 53 -4.00 -2.57 -1.49
CA GLY A 53 -4.87 -3.71 -1.18
C GLY A 53 -6.07 -3.32 -0.30
N LEU A 54 -5.92 -2.30 0.56
CA LEU A 54 -7.01 -1.74 1.37
C LEU A 54 -7.39 -0.32 0.94
N VAL A 55 -6.41 0.58 0.82
CA VAL A 55 -6.62 2.00 0.54
C VAL A 55 -5.78 2.46 -0.65
N GLY A 56 -6.37 3.03 -1.69
CA GLY A 56 -5.59 3.58 -2.81
C GLY A 56 -4.72 4.77 -2.38
N ASN A 57 -5.36 5.76 -1.77
CA ASN A 57 -4.69 6.97 -1.26
C ASN A 57 -5.24 7.38 0.12
N LEU A 58 -4.36 7.37 1.12
CA LEU A 58 -4.61 7.92 2.44
C LEU A 58 -4.08 9.37 2.50
N ALA A 59 -4.92 10.31 2.11
CA ALA A 59 -4.63 11.73 2.04
C ALA A 59 -4.88 12.41 3.41
N GLY A 60 -3.98 12.15 4.36
CA GLY A 60 -4.12 12.58 5.76
C GLY A 60 -4.96 11.62 6.59
N GLY A 61 -5.31 12.02 7.82
CA GLY A 61 -6.06 11.16 8.74
C GLY A 61 -5.25 9.97 9.25
N SER A 62 -5.93 8.87 9.61
CA SER A 62 -5.31 7.68 10.17
C SER A 62 -5.93 6.37 9.68
N LEU A 63 -5.08 5.36 9.58
CA LEU A 63 -5.42 3.96 9.32
C LEU A 63 -4.79 3.11 10.42
N ALA A 64 -5.61 2.46 11.24
CA ALA A 64 -5.16 1.67 12.38
C ALA A 64 -5.77 0.26 12.39
N ASN A 65 -5.02 -0.73 12.88
CA ASN A 65 -5.52 -2.11 13.07
C ASN A 65 -6.12 -2.68 11.77
N ALA A 66 -5.35 -2.63 10.69
CA ALA A 66 -5.86 -2.91 9.36
C ALA A 66 -5.08 -4.04 8.67
N GLN A 67 -5.76 -4.85 7.87
CA GLN A 67 -5.14 -5.99 7.20
C GLN A 67 -5.52 -6.03 5.71
N ALA A 68 -4.53 -6.17 4.84
CA ALA A 68 -4.73 -6.44 3.43
C ALA A 68 -4.14 -7.79 3.04
N LYS A 69 -4.96 -8.66 2.47
CA LYS A 69 -4.59 -10.04 2.10
C LYS A 69 -4.63 -10.30 0.61
N GLY A 70 -5.39 -9.51 -0.14
CA GLY A 70 -5.52 -9.64 -1.59
C GLY A 70 -4.27 -9.15 -2.32
N ASP A 71 -4.03 -9.75 -3.48
CA ASP A 71 -2.94 -9.34 -4.37
C ASP A 71 -3.23 -7.95 -4.96
N VAL A 72 -2.17 -7.22 -5.26
CA VAL A 72 -2.22 -5.90 -5.92
C VAL A 72 -1.48 -5.97 -7.24
N GLU A 73 -2.17 -5.65 -8.32
CA GLU A 73 -1.67 -5.64 -9.69
C GLU A 73 -1.91 -4.26 -10.30
N ALA A 74 -0.85 -3.53 -10.63
CA ALA A 74 -0.95 -2.22 -11.25
C ALA A 74 -0.26 -2.16 -12.62
N GLY A 75 -0.65 -1.22 -13.48
CA GLY A 75 0.03 -0.95 -14.75
C GLY A 75 1.37 -0.23 -14.56
N SER A 76 1.91 0.33 -15.66
CA SER A 76 3.15 1.12 -15.62
C SER A 76 2.97 2.41 -14.79
N ASP A 77 4.11 3.02 -14.41
CA ASP A 77 4.16 4.35 -13.78
C ASP A 77 3.29 4.48 -12.52
N SER A 78 3.08 3.37 -11.81
CA SER A 78 2.12 3.26 -10.73
C SER A 78 2.78 3.24 -9.36
N ARG A 79 1.99 3.54 -8.34
CA ARG A 79 2.36 3.33 -6.93
C ARG A 79 1.51 2.22 -6.37
N ALA A 80 2.13 1.07 -6.16
CA ALA A 80 1.46 -0.14 -5.70
C ALA A 80 1.91 -0.47 -4.27
N GLY A 81 0.96 -0.56 -3.35
CA GLY A 81 1.21 -0.96 -1.97
C GLY A 81 0.31 -2.10 -1.54
N GLY A 82 0.85 -3.10 -0.82
CA GLY A 82 0.02 -4.21 -0.34
C GLY A 82 -1.13 -3.76 0.57
N LEU A 83 -0.94 -2.68 1.35
CA LEU A 83 -2.01 -2.04 2.14
C LEU A 83 -2.45 -0.71 1.53
N VAL A 84 -1.50 0.20 1.28
CA VAL A 84 -1.78 1.58 0.82
C VAL A 84 -0.93 1.97 -0.40
N GLY A 85 -1.56 2.44 -1.48
CA GLY A 85 -0.81 2.92 -2.65
C GLY A 85 0.01 4.18 -2.36
N TRP A 86 -0.65 5.23 -1.86
CA TRP A 86 -0.02 6.48 -1.43
C TRP A 86 -0.45 6.88 -0.02
N ASN A 87 0.51 7.17 0.86
CA ASN A 87 0.25 7.59 2.23
C ASN A 87 0.79 8.99 2.52
N SER A 88 -0.10 9.90 2.92
CA SER A 88 0.24 11.17 3.58
C SER A 88 -0.39 11.30 4.97
N GLY A 89 -0.95 10.21 5.50
CA GLY A 89 -1.54 10.13 6.84
C GLY A 89 -0.71 9.31 7.81
N GLN A 90 -1.37 8.78 8.84
CA GLN A 90 -0.76 7.91 9.85
C GLN A 90 -1.22 6.47 9.68
N ILE A 91 -0.29 5.55 9.49
CA ILE A 91 -0.55 4.11 9.44
C ILE A 91 0.05 3.48 10.71
N SER A 92 -0.76 2.73 11.44
CA SER A 92 -0.32 2.02 12.64
C SER A 92 -0.96 0.64 12.80
N ASN A 93 -0.21 -0.31 13.37
CA ASN A 93 -0.71 -1.66 13.66
C ASN A 93 -1.38 -2.32 12.44
N ALA A 94 -0.76 -2.21 11.27
CA ALA A 94 -1.33 -2.71 10.03
C ALA A 94 -0.45 -3.77 9.38
N SER A 95 -1.06 -4.66 8.60
CA SER A 95 -0.32 -5.71 7.90
C SER A 95 -0.79 -5.93 6.47
N ALA A 96 0.15 -6.36 5.62
CA ALA A 96 -0.11 -6.75 4.25
C ALA A 96 0.57 -8.08 3.90
N SER A 97 -0.18 -9.02 3.32
CA SER A 97 0.33 -10.34 2.95
C SER A 97 0.14 -10.71 1.47
N GLY A 98 -0.61 -9.91 0.70
CA GLY A 98 -0.81 -10.13 -0.72
C GLY A 98 0.44 -9.83 -1.54
N LYS A 99 0.59 -10.49 -2.69
CA LYS A 99 1.65 -10.21 -3.65
C LYS A 99 1.42 -8.85 -4.31
N VAL A 100 2.49 -8.09 -4.52
CA VAL A 100 2.45 -6.77 -5.19
C VAL A 100 3.23 -6.82 -6.49
N THR A 101 2.55 -6.50 -7.60
CA THR A 101 3.12 -6.43 -8.96
C THR A 101 2.74 -5.10 -9.60
N ALA A 102 3.63 -4.54 -10.41
CA ALA A 102 3.37 -3.32 -11.18
C ALA A 102 4.20 -3.30 -12.46
N GLY A 103 3.71 -2.59 -13.49
CA GLY A 103 4.44 -2.40 -14.74
C GLY A 103 5.68 -1.50 -14.59
N GLN A 104 6.45 -1.35 -15.67
CA GLN A 104 7.67 -0.52 -15.69
C GLN A 104 7.45 0.91 -15.17
N GLY A 105 8.47 1.48 -14.54
CA GLY A 105 8.46 2.86 -14.02
C GLY A 105 7.72 3.00 -12.69
N SER A 106 7.42 1.89 -12.03
CA SER A 106 6.58 1.87 -10.84
C SER A 106 7.36 1.95 -9.53
N VAL A 107 6.62 2.26 -8.47
CA VAL A 107 7.07 2.20 -7.09
C VAL A 107 6.23 1.16 -6.35
N LEU A 108 6.89 0.14 -5.82
CA LEU A 108 6.23 -0.98 -5.14
C LEU A 108 6.61 -1.04 -3.67
N GLY A 109 5.64 -1.23 -2.79
CA GLY A 109 5.88 -1.53 -1.38
C GLY A 109 5.04 -2.69 -0.90
N GLY A 110 5.64 -3.61 -0.14
CA GLY A 110 4.87 -4.71 0.46
C GLY A 110 3.76 -4.21 1.38
N LEU A 111 3.93 -3.07 2.06
CA LEU A 111 2.88 -2.37 2.81
C LEU A 111 2.42 -1.08 2.09
N VAL A 112 3.35 -0.19 1.76
CA VAL A 112 3.05 1.14 1.22
C VAL A 112 3.86 1.44 -0.03
N GLY A 113 3.22 1.80 -1.14
CA GLY A 113 3.93 2.19 -2.37
C GLY A 113 4.79 3.44 -2.17
N GLY A 114 4.15 4.57 -1.89
CA GLY A 114 4.83 5.83 -1.54
C GLY A 114 4.37 6.40 -0.21
N ASN A 115 5.32 6.81 0.65
CA ASN A 115 5.06 7.36 1.96
C ASN A 115 5.65 8.76 2.14
N ILE A 116 4.80 9.73 2.42
CA ILE A 116 5.17 11.07 2.93
C ILE A 116 4.62 11.32 4.34
N GLY A 117 3.85 10.37 4.88
CA GLY A 117 3.25 10.43 6.21
C GLY A 117 4.08 9.66 7.25
N SER A 118 3.40 8.93 8.13
CA SER A 118 4.06 8.05 9.11
C SER A 118 3.55 6.63 9.04
N VAL A 119 4.47 5.66 9.18
CA VAL A 119 4.17 4.23 9.23
C VAL A 119 4.84 3.64 10.48
N ARG A 120 4.07 3.05 11.38
CA ARG A 120 4.63 2.44 12.60
C ARG A 120 3.96 1.14 12.99
N PHE A 121 4.67 0.28 13.73
CA PHE A 121 4.12 -0.97 14.26
C PHE A 121 3.42 -1.82 13.19
N SER A 122 3.91 -1.78 11.96
CA SER A 122 3.25 -2.40 10.81
C SER A 122 4.18 -3.38 10.12
N SER A 123 3.61 -4.37 9.42
CA SER A 123 4.38 -5.45 8.82
C SER A 123 3.94 -5.81 7.41
N ALA A 124 4.87 -6.34 6.62
CA ALA A 124 4.57 -6.89 5.30
C ALA A 124 5.23 -8.25 5.13
N SER A 125 4.54 -9.16 4.45
CA SER A 125 5.04 -10.52 4.18
C SER A 125 4.88 -11.00 2.75
N GLY A 126 4.05 -10.33 1.95
CA GLY A 126 3.78 -10.69 0.56
C GLY A 126 4.99 -10.48 -0.35
N GLN A 127 5.02 -11.18 -1.49
CA GLN A 127 6.10 -11.06 -2.47
C GLN A 127 5.98 -9.73 -3.24
N ILE A 128 7.12 -9.07 -3.49
CA ILE A 128 7.20 -7.88 -4.35
C ILE A 128 7.86 -8.29 -5.66
N VAL A 129 7.16 -8.08 -6.77
CA VAL A 129 7.62 -8.48 -8.10
C VAL A 129 7.59 -7.26 -9.03
N PRO A 130 8.67 -6.47 -9.09
CA PRO A 130 8.81 -5.42 -10.10
C PRO A 130 8.98 -6.04 -11.49
N VAL A 131 8.48 -5.36 -12.53
CA VAL A 131 8.68 -5.80 -13.92
C VAL A 131 10.06 -5.41 -14.44
N ASP A 132 10.56 -4.23 -14.05
CA ASP A 132 11.92 -3.77 -14.35
C ASP A 132 12.78 -3.84 -13.07
N PRO A 133 13.96 -4.48 -13.07
CA PRO A 133 14.85 -4.51 -11.90
C PRO A 133 15.26 -3.12 -11.36
N SER A 134 15.15 -2.08 -12.19
CA SER A 134 15.40 -0.69 -11.79
C SER A 134 14.22 0.01 -11.12
N ASP A 135 13.02 -0.59 -11.14
CA ASP A 135 11.85 -0.07 -10.44
C ASP A 135 12.12 0.01 -8.93
N ILE A 136 11.63 1.07 -8.30
CA ILE A 136 11.83 1.27 -6.87
C ILE A 136 10.92 0.30 -6.13
N HIS A 137 11.49 -0.62 -5.35
CA HIS A 137 10.71 -1.59 -4.60
C HIS A 137 11.27 -1.82 -3.20
N GLY A 138 10.37 -1.94 -2.23
CA GLY A 138 10.74 -2.25 -0.84
C GLY A 138 9.78 -3.23 -0.19
N GLY A 139 10.31 -4.04 0.73
CA GLY A 139 9.56 -5.04 1.47
C GLY A 139 8.45 -4.42 2.31
N LEU A 140 8.68 -3.23 2.87
CA LEU A 140 7.69 -2.46 3.61
C LEU A 140 7.20 -1.25 2.81
N ILE A 141 8.13 -0.35 2.45
CA ILE A 141 7.82 0.90 1.75
C ILE A 141 8.64 0.99 0.47
N GLY A 142 8.00 1.28 -0.66
CA GLY A 142 8.72 1.50 -1.92
C GLY A 142 9.57 2.78 -1.86
N ALA A 143 8.93 3.95 -1.84
CA ALA A 143 9.59 5.23 -1.68
C ALA A 143 9.16 5.92 -0.38
N ASN A 144 10.13 6.24 0.47
CA ASN A 144 9.91 6.85 1.77
C ASN A 144 10.50 8.27 1.83
N LEU A 145 9.64 9.27 1.99
CA LEU A 145 9.98 10.65 2.33
C LEU A 145 9.43 11.05 3.71
N GLY A 146 8.65 10.16 4.33
CA GLY A 146 8.05 10.34 5.64
C GLY A 146 8.77 9.54 6.74
N GLN A 147 8.11 9.40 7.88
CA GLN A 147 8.63 8.68 9.03
C GLN A 147 8.27 7.20 8.99
N GLN A 148 9.20 6.35 9.40
CA GLN A 148 8.95 4.93 9.64
C GLN A 148 9.63 4.48 10.94
N SER A 149 8.94 3.73 11.79
CA SER A 149 9.53 3.19 13.02
C SER A 149 8.81 1.93 13.51
N PHE A 150 9.55 1.01 14.13
CA PHE A 150 8.99 -0.21 14.73
C PHE A 150 8.21 -1.09 13.74
N ASN A 151 8.61 -1.10 12.47
CA ASN A 151 8.00 -1.94 11.45
C ASN A 151 8.83 -3.21 11.23
N SER A 152 8.21 -4.25 10.68
CA SER A 152 8.91 -5.49 10.30
C SER A 152 8.61 -5.88 8.85
N VAL A 153 9.52 -6.66 8.26
CA VAL A 153 9.28 -7.38 7.01
C VAL A 153 9.63 -8.84 7.25
N GLU A 154 8.79 -9.73 6.74
CA GLU A 154 8.91 -11.17 6.95
C GLU A 154 8.66 -11.91 5.65
N GLY A 155 8.93 -13.21 5.60
CA GLY A 155 8.61 -14.05 4.44
C GLY A 155 9.21 -13.55 3.12
N GLU A 156 8.38 -13.48 2.06
CA GLU A 156 8.82 -13.07 0.72
C GLU A 156 9.20 -11.58 0.67
N ALA A 157 8.53 -10.74 1.48
CA ALA A 157 8.85 -9.31 1.56
C ALA A 157 10.26 -9.05 2.10
N ALA A 158 10.80 -9.95 2.93
CA ALA A 158 12.15 -9.83 3.50
C ALA A 158 13.28 -10.13 2.50
N LYS A 159 12.96 -10.62 1.29
CA LYS A 159 13.96 -10.89 0.22
C LYS A 159 14.41 -9.64 -0.52
N VAL A 160 13.73 -8.51 -0.31
CA VAL A 160 14.08 -7.19 -0.86
C VAL A 160 14.36 -6.22 0.29
N PRO A 161 15.04 -5.09 0.05
CA PRO A 161 15.30 -4.09 1.09
C PRO A 161 13.99 -3.66 1.78
N MET A 162 13.99 -3.47 3.10
CA MET A 162 12.78 -3.03 3.82
C MET A 162 12.21 -1.73 3.23
N ILE A 163 13.09 -0.79 2.86
CA ILE A 163 12.73 0.46 2.19
C ILE A 163 13.45 0.47 0.84
N GLY A 164 12.70 0.62 -0.26
CA GLY A 164 13.29 0.64 -1.60
C GLY A 164 14.14 1.90 -1.83
N ARG A 165 13.63 3.05 -1.39
CA ARG A 165 14.35 4.33 -1.43
C ARG A 165 13.94 5.23 -0.29
N SER A 166 14.90 5.72 0.48
CA SER A 166 14.66 6.68 1.55
C SER A 166 15.26 8.04 1.22
N TYR A 167 14.50 9.10 1.51
CA TYR A 167 14.89 10.51 1.32
C TYR A 167 14.87 11.30 2.64
N THR A 168 14.80 10.58 3.76
CA THR A 168 14.88 11.16 5.10
C THR A 168 16.33 11.43 5.47
N PHE A 169 16.64 12.66 5.88
CA PHE A 169 17.94 13.04 6.45
C PHE A 169 17.95 12.79 7.96
#